data_AF-A0A7X6T2C5-F1
#
_entry.id   AF-A0A7X6T2C5-F1
#
_cell.length_a   1.000
_cell.length_b   1.000
_cell.length_c   1.000
_cell.angle_alpha   90.00
_cell.angle_beta   90.00
_cell.angle_gamma   90.00
#
_symmetry.space_group_name_H-M   'P 1'
#
loop_
_entity.id
_entity.type
_entity.pdbx_description
1 polymer ?
#
loop_
_entity_poly.entity_id
_entity_poly.type
_entity_poly.pdbx_seq_one_letter_code
_entity_poly.pdbx_strand_id
1 'polypeptide(L)'
;MEDTGTEYPKTNVGFGWDAMMVLYHALLKAEDPTNGEEVRDILENDTKDVIISSGDKLTIDPSTHRPTLDLGMYIATYDASNELVYLAYRTTDFSK
;
A
#
# COMPACT_ATOMS: atom_id res chain seq x y z
N MET A 1 -12.02 11.57 19.98
CA MET A 1 -12.49 10.25 19.50
C MET A 1 -12.95 9.37 20.65
N GLU A 2 -12.29 9.38 21.83
CA GLU A 2 -12.87 8.77 23.05
C GLU A 2 -14.23 9.40 23.41
N ASP A 3 -14.36 10.72 23.32
CA ASP A 3 -15.61 11.43 23.67
C ASP A 3 -16.80 11.16 22.72
N THR A 4 -16.56 10.63 21.52
CA THR A 4 -17.59 10.39 20.49
C THR A 4 -17.76 8.92 20.13
N GLY A 5 -16.93 8.02 20.66
CA GLY A 5 -16.92 6.59 20.30
C GLY A 5 -16.63 6.31 18.81
N THR A 6 -16.16 7.31 18.07
CA THR A 6 -15.96 7.21 16.62
C THR A 6 -14.67 6.43 16.35
N GLU A 7 -14.75 5.36 15.55
CA GLU A 7 -13.57 4.61 15.12
C GLU A 7 -12.56 5.54 14.42
N TYR A 8 -11.28 5.36 14.72
CA TYR A 8 -10.21 6.04 14.00
C TYR A 8 -10.30 5.68 12.51
N PRO A 9 -10.25 6.63 11.56
CA PRO A 9 -10.34 6.30 10.15
C PRO A 9 -9.15 5.42 9.73
N LYS A 10 -9.44 4.15 9.44
CA LYS A 10 -8.45 3.09 9.11
C LYS A 10 -8.06 3.08 7.63
N THR A 11 -8.53 4.03 6.82
CA THR A 11 -8.46 3.97 5.35
C THR A 11 -7.03 3.84 4.81
N ASN A 12 -6.04 4.43 5.50
CA ASN A 12 -4.62 4.35 5.10
C ASN A 12 -3.83 3.22 5.77
N VAL A 13 -4.45 2.42 6.64
CA VAL A 13 -3.79 1.29 7.33
C VAL A 13 -3.35 0.22 6.32
N GLY A 14 -4.11 0.07 5.22
CA GLY A 14 -3.76 -0.82 4.11
C GLY A 14 -2.38 -0.53 3.54
N PHE A 15 -2.02 0.74 3.30
CA PHE A 15 -0.70 1.09 2.76
C PHE A 15 0.46 0.65 3.65
N GLY A 16 0.31 0.79 4.97
CA GLY A 16 1.31 0.34 5.93
C GLY A 16 1.43 -1.19 5.95
N TRP A 17 0.30 -1.90 5.91
CA TRP A 17 0.28 -3.35 5.80
C TRP A 17 0.96 -3.84 4.51
N ASP A 18 0.61 -3.24 3.37
CA ASP A 18 1.13 -3.62 2.05
C ASP A 18 2.64 -3.45 1.97
N ALA A 19 3.16 -2.31 2.46
CA ALA A 19 4.60 -2.07 2.54
C ALA A 19 5.31 -3.11 3.40
N MET A 20 4.73 -3.48 4.54
CA MET A 20 5.29 -4.50 5.43
C MET A 20 5.25 -5.89 4.82
N MET A 21 4.21 -6.24 4.07
CA MET A 21 4.14 -7.53 3.37
C MET A 21 5.23 -7.63 2.30
N VAL A 22 5.43 -6.57 1.49
CA VAL A 22 6.51 -6.53 0.50
C VAL A 22 7.88 -6.70 1.17
N LEU A 23 8.13 -5.95 2.25
CA LEU A 23 9.37 -6.07 3.02
C LEU A 23 9.55 -7.47 3.61
N TYR A 24 8.51 -8.03 4.23
CA TYR A 24 8.52 -9.37 4.81
C TYR A 24 8.92 -10.44 3.78
N HIS A 25 8.35 -10.39 2.58
CA HIS A 25 8.67 -11.33 1.51
C HIS A 25 10.12 -11.24 1.02
N ALA A 26 10.73 -10.05 1.06
CA ALA A 26 12.15 -9.89 0.77
C ALA A 26 13.02 -10.44 1.90
N LEU A 27 12.69 -10.12 3.16
CA LEU A 27 13.42 -10.58 4.33
C LEU A 27 13.46 -12.12 4.45
N LEU A 28 12.41 -12.82 4.01
CA LEU A 28 12.40 -14.30 3.97
C LEU A 28 13.43 -14.91 3.02
N LYS A 29 13.92 -14.15 2.04
CA LYS A 29 14.89 -14.60 1.04
C LYS A 29 16.32 -14.18 1.36
N ALA A 30 16.50 -13.19 2.23
CA ALA A 30 17.80 -12.70 2.64
C ALA A 30 18.51 -13.74 3.52
N GLU A 31 19.82 -13.92 3.29
CA GLU A 31 20.70 -14.66 4.18
C GLU A 31 20.89 -13.89 5.49
N ASP A 32 21.14 -12.58 5.42
CA ASP A 32 21.13 -11.67 6.57
C ASP A 32 20.03 -10.61 6.43
N PRO A 33 18.89 -10.76 7.14
CA PRO A 33 17.80 -9.78 7.10
C PRO A 33 18.14 -8.42 7.71
N THR A 34 19.31 -8.28 8.34
CA THR A 34 19.83 -6.99 8.84
C THR A 34 20.75 -6.28 7.85
N ASN A 35 21.16 -6.97 6.78
CA ASN A 35 21.94 -6.40 5.70
C ASN A 35 21.05 -5.62 4.73
N GLY A 36 21.01 -4.30 4.91
CA GLY A 36 20.15 -3.43 4.10
C GLY A 36 20.45 -3.43 2.59
N GLU A 37 21.70 -3.65 2.17
CA GLU A 37 22.05 -3.66 0.74
C GLU A 37 21.52 -4.93 0.05
N GLU A 38 21.62 -6.07 0.73
CA GLU A 38 21.08 -7.35 0.27
C GLU A 38 19.56 -7.31 0.22
N VAL A 39 18.90 -6.86 1.29
CA VAL A 39 17.44 -6.77 1.34
C VAL A 39 16.91 -5.84 0.25
N ARG A 40 17.59 -4.72 -0.02
CA ARG A 40 17.25 -3.83 -1.14
C ARG A 40 17.35 -4.56 -2.49
N ASP A 41 18.45 -5.27 -2.74
CA ASP A 41 18.62 -6.01 -4.00
C ASP A 41 17.50 -7.04 -4.22
N ILE A 42 17.14 -7.77 -3.18
CA ILE A 42 16.03 -8.74 -3.20
C ILE A 42 14.67 -8.04 -3.39
N LEU A 43 14.45 -6.88 -2.77
CA LEU A 43 13.22 -6.09 -2.93
C LEU A 43 13.04 -5.68 -4.40
N GLU A 44 14.11 -5.20 -5.02
CA GLU A 44 14.13 -4.65 -6.38
C GLU A 44 14.05 -5.74 -7.46
N ASN A 45 14.72 -6.87 -7.26
CA ASN A 45 14.93 -7.85 -8.33
C ASN A 45 14.10 -9.13 -8.18
N ASP A 46 13.81 -9.54 -6.94
CA ASP A 46 13.27 -10.87 -6.65
C ASP A 46 11.89 -10.86 -5.99
N THR A 47 11.45 -9.71 -5.46
CA THR A 47 10.19 -9.59 -4.73
C THR A 47 9.07 -9.11 -5.65
N LYS A 48 8.32 -10.07 -6.18
CA LYS A 48 7.29 -9.86 -7.20
C LYS A 48 5.98 -10.51 -6.77
N ASP A 49 4.88 -9.96 -7.25
CA ASP A 49 3.52 -10.48 -7.12
C ASP A 49 3.06 -10.74 -5.67
N VAL A 50 3.46 -9.87 -4.73
CA VAL A 50 3.05 -9.95 -3.32
C VAL A 50 1.58 -9.59 -3.20
N ILE A 51 0.78 -10.45 -2.57
CA ILE A 51 -0.65 -10.17 -2.35
C ILE A 51 -0.80 -9.07 -1.29
N ILE A 52 -1.48 -7.98 -1.65
CA ILE A 52 -1.72 -6.83 -0.78
C ILE A 52 -3.13 -6.83 -0.18
N SER A 53 -3.41 -5.87 0.70
CA SER A 53 -4.68 -5.73 1.43
C SER A 53 -5.91 -5.59 0.54
N SER A 54 -5.77 -5.08 -0.69
CA SER A 54 -6.85 -5.06 -1.69
C SER A 54 -7.15 -6.43 -2.30
N GLY A 55 -6.24 -7.40 -2.15
CA GLY A 55 -6.25 -8.68 -2.83
C GLY A 55 -5.47 -8.71 -4.15
N ASP A 56 -4.99 -7.55 -4.62
CA ASP A 56 -4.16 -7.46 -5.83
C ASP A 56 -2.72 -7.94 -5.58
N LYS A 57 -1.96 -8.08 -6.67
CA LYS A 57 -0.54 -8.46 -6.65
C LYS A 57 0.35 -7.26 -6.90
N LEU A 58 1.25 -6.98 -5.97
CA LEU A 58 2.17 -5.85 -5.98
C LEU A 58 3.60 -6.29 -6.30
N THR A 59 4.20 -5.61 -7.27
CA THR A 59 5.62 -5.63 -7.59
C THR A 59 6.16 -4.20 -7.52
N ILE A 60 7.36 -3.99 -6.98
CA ILE A 60 8.01 -2.67 -6.97
C ILE A 60 8.84 -2.52 -8.25
N ASP A 61 8.69 -1.38 -8.93
CA ASP A 61 9.57 -0.98 -10.02
C ASP A 61 10.88 -0.39 -9.45
N PRO A 62 12.04 -1.02 -9.73
CA PRO A 62 13.32 -0.55 -9.19
C PRO A 62 13.76 0.80 -9.74
N SER A 63 13.22 1.27 -10.87
CA SER A 63 13.60 2.57 -11.43
C SER A 63 12.91 3.75 -10.74
N THR A 64 11.73 3.51 -10.16
CA THR A 64 10.89 4.54 -9.55
C THR A 64 10.64 4.33 -8.06
N HIS A 65 10.94 3.13 -7.54
CA HIS A 65 10.63 2.67 -6.20
C HIS A 65 9.13 2.77 -5.88
N ARG A 66 8.29 2.61 -6.92
CA ARG A 66 6.83 2.64 -6.83
C ARG A 66 6.25 1.28 -7.20
N PRO A 67 5.06 0.95 -6.71
CA PRO A 67 4.30 -0.19 -7.22
C PRO A 67 4.11 -0.10 -8.74
N THR A 68 4.24 -1.22 -9.44
CA THR A 68 3.97 -1.31 -10.89
C THR A 68 2.49 -1.22 -11.21
N LEU A 69 1.63 -1.46 -10.23
CA LEU A 69 0.19 -1.30 -10.35
C LEU A 69 -0.24 0.09 -9.90
N ASP A 70 -1.32 0.59 -10.49
CA ASP A 70 -1.89 1.88 -10.13
C ASP A 70 -2.72 1.76 -8.85
N LEU A 71 -2.10 2.15 -7.73
CA LEU A 71 -2.78 2.31 -6.45
C LEU A 71 -3.63 3.57 -6.52
N GLY A 72 -4.83 3.45 -7.06
CA GLY A 72 -5.71 4.58 -7.26
C GLY A 72 -6.12 5.26 -5.95
N MET A 73 -6.56 6.50 -6.09
CA MET A 73 -6.99 7.38 -5.03
C MET A 73 -8.52 7.47 -4.99
N TYR A 74 -9.08 7.32 -3.80
CA TYR A 74 -10.48 7.62 -3.57
C TYR A 74 -10.66 9.10 -3.17
N ILE A 75 -11.61 9.77 -3.82
CA ILE A 75 -12.17 11.04 -3.34
C ILE A 75 -13.42 10.66 -2.54
N ALA A 76 -13.43 11.00 -1.26
CA ALA A 76 -14.52 10.69 -0.36
C ALA A 76 -14.97 11.93 0.42
N THR A 77 -16.22 11.89 0.89
CA THR A 77 -16.79 12.86 1.82
C THR A 77 -17.43 12.10 2.97
N TYR A 78 -17.80 12.82 4.02
CA TYR A 78 -18.73 12.31 5.02
C TYR A 78 -20.15 12.73 4.65
N ASP A 79 -21.12 11.86 4.90
CA ASP A 79 -22.54 12.20 4.83
C ASP A 79 -23.04 12.85 6.14
N ALA A 80 -24.34 13.14 6.20
CA ALA A 80 -24.96 13.76 7.38
C ALA A 80 -24.91 12.87 8.65
N SER A 81 -24.70 11.57 8.49
CA SER A 81 -24.53 10.59 9.58
C SER A 81 -23.06 10.39 9.94
N ASN A 82 -22.14 11.14 9.33
CA ASN A 82 -20.69 11.01 9.48
C ASN A 82 -20.14 9.67 8.95
N GLU A 83 -20.85 9.02 8.04
CA GLU A 83 -20.39 7.83 7.33
C GLU A 83 -19.55 8.24 6.12
N LEU A 84 -18.52 7.45 5.81
CA LEU A 84 -17.64 7.71 4.66
C LEU A 84 -18.36 7.33 3.36
N VAL A 85 -18.53 8.29 2.45
CA VAL A 85 -19.12 8.10 1.12
C VAL A 85 -18.06 8.36 0.05
N TYR A 86 -17.83 7.37 -0.80
CA TYR A 86 -16.91 7.48 -1.94
C TYR A 86 -17.58 8.22 -3.09
N LEU A 87 -17.02 9.35 -3.49
CA LEU A 87 -17.49 10.18 -4.60
C LEU A 87 -16.87 9.74 -5.93
N ALA A 88 -15.63 9.26 -5.87
CA ALA A 88 -14.86 8.89 -7.05
C ALA A 88 -13.67 8.00 -6.69
N TYR A 89 -13.30 7.11 -7.61
CA TYR A 89 -11.99 6.45 -7.67
C TYR A 89 -11.20 7.04 -8.86
N ARG A 90 -9.90 7.25 -8.67
CA ARG A 90 -9.02 7.91 -9.65
C ARG A 90 -7.69 7.17 -9.73
N THR A 91 -7.25 6.88 -10.94
CA THR A 91 -5.92 6.33 -11.25
C THR A 91 -5.07 7.40 -11.94
N THR A 92 -3.79 7.13 -12.19
CA THR A 92 -2.81 8.04 -12.79
C THR A 92 -3.15 8.52 -14.21
N ASP A 93 -4.16 7.94 -14.87
CA ASP A 93 -4.62 8.29 -16.23
C ASP A 93 -5.45 9.59 -16.34
N PHE A 94 -5.49 10.43 -15.29
CA PHE A 94 -6.26 11.68 -15.33
C PHE A 94 -5.52 12.77 -16.14
N SER A 95 -5.86 12.87 -17.44
CA SER A 95 -5.66 14.09 -18.22
C SER A 95 -6.84 15.05 -17.99
N LYS A 96 -6.53 16.34 -17.80
CA LYS A 96 -7.53 17.41 -17.62
C LYS A 96 -8.32 17.68 -18.90
#